data_AF-A0A934QGG0-F1
#
_entry.id   AF-A0A934QGG0-F1
#
_cell.length_a   1.000
_cell.length_b   1.000
_cell.length_c   1.000
_cell.angle_alpha   90.00
_cell.angle_beta   90.00
_cell.angle_gamma   90.00
#
_symmetry.space_group_name_H-M   'P 1'
#
loop_
_entity.id
_entity.type
_entity.pdbx_description
1 polymer ?
#
loop_
_entity_poly.entity_id
_entity_poly.type
_entity_poly.pdbx_seq_one_letter_code
_entity_poly.pdbx_strand_id
1 'polypeptide(L)'
;MEKIDADQRVKYTNIRVLVIGEKQGSYTFTGEPYASFGFTPHMVWDFNDVCGRIMSLSIDKLVDLQGYISRETRRVRIELEIPDEEGRFPTSIDNLIEALPRPQLSGAAKIEAHFEAKGTPIDRTEAEKAIAELSHRLSALPRLTREVFKFLLERRDERSTGFDDSFRVSDPKLRRIYHGDDLDGDLALLSEASLLSINEPDNHGEAYYWRIHFPGAGDCFHLTFIEYVEDLKLDLRKPLVTLDFSDF
;
A
#
# COMPACT_ATOMS: atom_id res chain seq x y z
N MET A 1 -43.69 22.30 6.91
CA MET A 1 -43.35 21.38 5.80
C MET A 1 -44.52 21.39 4.82
N GLU A 2 -44.66 22.44 4.00
CA GLU A 2 -45.89 22.60 3.20
C GLU A 2 -45.82 22.05 1.77
N LYS A 3 -44.68 21.53 1.30
CA LYS A 3 -44.59 20.92 -0.03
C LYS A 3 -43.73 19.66 -0.03
N ILE A 4 -44.38 18.51 0.14
CA ILE A 4 -43.84 17.20 -0.25
C ILE A 4 -44.64 16.77 -1.49
N ASP A 5 -43.98 16.69 -2.64
CA ASP A 5 -44.60 16.34 -3.91
C ASP A 5 -44.86 14.83 -4.03
N ALA A 6 -45.58 14.43 -5.09
CA ALA A 6 -45.97 13.03 -5.31
C ALA A 6 -44.76 12.10 -5.51
N ASP A 7 -43.70 12.57 -6.15
CA ASP A 7 -42.50 11.77 -6.43
C ASP A 7 -41.68 11.55 -5.14
N GLN A 8 -41.57 12.57 -4.29
CA GLN A 8 -40.96 12.48 -2.98
C GLN A 8 -41.74 11.53 -2.05
N ARG A 9 -43.07 11.49 -2.15
CA ARG A 9 -43.92 10.55 -1.40
C ARG A 9 -43.67 9.10 -1.80
N VAL A 10 -43.31 8.83 -3.05
CA VAL A 10 -42.94 7.49 -3.52
C VAL A 10 -41.52 7.12 -3.05
N LYS A 11 -40.57 8.06 -3.10
CA LYS A 11 -39.15 7.80 -2.82
C LYS A 11 -38.85 7.66 -1.33
N TYR A 12 -39.50 8.44 -0.48
CA TYR A 12 -39.19 8.49 0.95
C TYR A 12 -40.32 7.92 1.78
N THR A 13 -40.26 6.61 2.03
CA THR A 13 -41.28 5.89 2.81
C THR A 13 -41.25 6.19 4.31
N ASN A 14 -40.16 6.79 4.80
CA ASN A 14 -40.00 7.18 6.20
C ASN A 14 -39.32 8.55 6.29
N ILE A 15 -40.04 9.54 6.80
CA ILE A 15 -39.54 10.91 6.97
C ILE A 15 -39.45 11.20 8.46
N ARG A 16 -38.31 11.74 8.89
CA ARG A 16 -38.04 12.14 10.27
C ARG A 16 -37.67 13.61 10.33
N VAL A 17 -37.97 14.27 11.44
CA VAL A 17 -37.58 15.66 11.67
C VAL A 17 -36.32 15.67 12.52
N LEU A 18 -35.27 16.34 12.06
CA LEU A 18 -34.11 16.65 12.89
C LEU A 18 -34.21 18.10 13.39
N VAL A 19 -34.17 18.27 14.70
CA VAL A 19 -34.18 19.56 15.37
C VAL A 19 -32.73 19.94 15.70
N ILE A 20 -32.32 21.13 15.28
CA ILE A 20 -31.03 21.73 15.63
C ILE A 20 -31.29 22.66 16.82
N GLY A 21 -31.10 22.15 18.04
CA GLY A 21 -31.42 22.83 19.30
C GLY A 21 -32.13 21.91 20.30
N GLU A 22 -32.81 22.48 21.29
CA GLU A 22 -33.60 21.70 22.26
C GLU A 22 -34.95 21.28 21.67
N LYS A 23 -35.39 20.06 22.02
CA LYS A 23 -36.73 19.58 21.69
C LYS A 23 -37.80 20.37 22.42
N GLN A 24 -38.96 20.47 21.79
CA GLN A 24 -40.18 20.93 22.45
C GLN A 24 -40.71 19.81 23.35
N GLY A 25 -41.30 20.18 24.49
CA GLY A 25 -41.89 19.22 25.43
C GLY A 25 -43.10 18.47 24.85
N SER A 26 -43.75 19.02 23.82
CA SER A 26 -44.86 18.37 23.11
C SER A 26 -44.94 18.83 21.67
N TYR A 27 -45.36 17.94 20.78
CA TYR A 27 -45.59 18.23 19.37
C TYR A 27 -47.03 17.86 18.98
N THR A 28 -47.65 18.70 18.16
CA THR A 28 -48.97 18.42 17.56
C THR A 28 -48.80 18.18 16.07
N PHE A 29 -49.16 16.98 15.62
CA PHE A 29 -49.07 16.58 14.22
C PHE A 29 -50.48 16.42 13.64
N THR A 30 -50.97 17.45 12.96
CA THR A 30 -52.32 17.47 12.38
C THR A 30 -52.27 17.88 10.92
N GLY A 31 -53.05 17.21 10.07
CA GLY A 31 -53.12 17.49 8.64
C GLY A 31 -52.00 16.87 7.82
N GLU A 32 -51.95 17.22 6.54
CA GLU A 32 -50.90 16.82 5.62
C GLU A 32 -49.63 17.68 5.83
N PRO A 33 -48.42 17.12 5.67
CA PRO A 33 -48.09 15.73 5.28
C PRO A 33 -48.05 14.74 6.46
N TYR A 34 -48.29 15.20 7.68
CA TYR A 34 -48.10 14.39 8.90
C TYR A 34 -48.99 13.15 8.96
N ALA A 35 -50.23 13.25 8.48
CA ALA A 35 -51.16 12.13 8.42
C ALA A 35 -50.68 11.03 7.45
N SER A 36 -50.32 11.40 6.21
CA SER A 36 -49.85 10.45 5.19
C SER A 36 -48.61 9.64 5.60
N PHE A 37 -47.71 10.24 6.38
CA PHE A 37 -46.48 9.58 6.83
C PHE A 37 -46.56 9.03 8.26
N GLY A 38 -47.73 9.13 8.92
CA GLY A 38 -47.94 8.61 10.26
C GLY A 38 -47.01 9.22 11.32
N PHE A 39 -46.82 10.53 11.27
CA PHE A 39 -45.89 11.23 12.17
C PHE A 39 -46.25 11.05 13.65
N THR A 40 -45.23 10.86 14.46
CA THR A 40 -45.34 10.71 15.91
C THR A 40 -44.17 11.42 16.60
N PRO A 41 -44.25 11.70 17.92
CA PRO A 41 -43.16 12.37 18.64
C PRO A 41 -41.81 11.63 18.56
N HIS A 42 -41.79 10.30 18.41
CA HIS A 42 -40.53 9.53 18.30
C HIS A 42 -39.80 9.71 16.96
N MET A 43 -40.46 10.32 15.97
CA MET A 43 -39.88 10.67 14.67
C MET A 43 -39.24 12.06 14.67
N VAL A 44 -39.33 12.80 15.79
CA VAL A 44 -38.59 14.04 16.00
C VAL A 44 -37.33 13.72 16.78
N TRP A 45 -36.20 13.95 16.12
CA TRP A 45 -34.87 13.68 16.64
C TRP A 45 -34.15 14.98 16.97
N ASP A 46 -33.33 14.94 18.00
CA ASP A 46 -32.29 15.90 18.27
C ASP A 46 -30.91 15.23 18.12
N PHE A 47 -29.86 15.98 18.43
CA PHE A 47 -28.50 15.48 18.37
C PHE A 47 -28.25 14.30 19.33
N ASN A 48 -28.86 14.31 20.52
CA ASN A 48 -28.70 13.24 21.51
C ASN A 48 -29.36 11.94 21.03
N ASP A 49 -30.52 11.99 20.37
CA ASP A 49 -31.13 10.78 19.80
C ASP A 49 -30.26 10.19 18.70
N VAL A 50 -29.67 11.04 17.85
CA VAL A 50 -28.77 10.59 16.78
C VAL A 50 -27.54 9.92 17.39
N CYS A 51 -26.90 10.55 18.37
CA CYS A 51 -25.77 9.97 19.11
C CYS A 51 -26.15 8.66 19.80
N GLY A 52 -27.26 8.62 20.53
CA GLY A 52 -27.72 7.42 21.23
C GLY A 52 -27.98 6.26 20.27
N ARG A 53 -28.54 6.54 19.09
CA ARG A 53 -28.75 5.53 18.04
C ARG A 53 -27.45 5.06 17.42
N ILE A 54 -26.51 5.96 17.14
CA ILE A 54 -25.17 5.60 16.66
C ILE A 54 -24.49 4.65 17.67
N MET A 55 -24.55 4.97 18.97
CA MET A 55 -23.97 4.13 20.02
C MET A 55 -24.64 2.76 20.15
N SER A 56 -25.88 2.59 19.64
CA SER A 56 -26.59 1.31 19.62
C SER A 56 -26.29 0.44 18.39
N LEU A 57 -25.50 0.94 17.43
CA LEU A 57 -25.12 0.19 16.24
C LEU A 57 -24.14 -0.94 16.56
N SER A 58 -24.12 -1.98 15.72
CA SER A 58 -23.08 -3.01 15.78
C SER A 58 -21.71 -2.45 15.37
N ILE A 59 -20.64 -3.13 15.77
CA ILE A 59 -19.26 -2.75 15.43
C ILE A 59 -19.09 -2.60 13.91
N ASP A 60 -19.55 -3.57 13.12
CA ASP A 60 -19.46 -3.50 11.65
C ASP A 60 -20.14 -2.25 11.09
N LYS A 61 -21.29 -1.86 11.66
CA LYS A 61 -22.02 -0.65 11.23
C LYS A 61 -21.37 0.64 11.71
N LEU A 62 -20.64 0.62 12.82
CA LEU A 62 -19.82 1.74 13.26
C LEU A 62 -18.62 1.93 12.33
N VAL A 63 -17.99 0.85 11.86
CA VAL A 63 -16.90 0.91 10.86
C VAL A 63 -17.43 1.45 9.53
N ASP A 64 -18.57 0.94 9.04
CA ASP A 64 -19.21 1.44 7.82
C ASP A 64 -19.50 2.95 7.92
N LEU A 65 -20.05 3.39 9.06
CA LEU A 65 -20.38 4.79 9.33
C LEU A 65 -19.13 5.66 9.39
N GLN A 66 -18.07 5.21 10.06
CA GLN A 66 -16.78 5.91 10.12
C GLN A 66 -16.20 6.08 8.72
N GLY A 67 -16.26 5.03 7.89
CA GLY A 67 -15.80 5.09 6.51
C GLY A 67 -16.61 6.07 5.66
N TYR A 68 -17.94 6.10 5.84
CA TYR A 68 -18.81 7.06 5.17
C TYR A 68 -18.53 8.51 5.58
N ILE A 69 -18.49 8.80 6.90
CA ILE A 69 -18.19 10.13 7.42
C ILE A 69 -16.82 10.60 6.92
N SER A 70 -15.82 9.72 6.93
CA SER A 70 -14.47 10.06 6.46
C SER A 70 -14.46 10.43 4.97
N ARG A 71 -15.17 9.70 4.11
CA ARG A 71 -15.28 10.00 2.67
C ARG A 71 -16.02 11.31 2.40
N GLU A 72 -17.18 11.51 3.00
CA GLU A 72 -17.97 12.73 2.78
C GLU A 72 -17.27 13.96 3.36
N THR A 73 -16.67 13.84 4.55
CA THR A 73 -15.88 14.94 5.15
C THR A 73 -14.69 15.29 4.26
N ARG A 74 -14.01 14.29 3.69
CA ARG A 74 -12.92 14.52 2.75
C ARG A 74 -13.40 15.23 1.48
N ARG A 75 -14.53 14.81 0.91
CA ARG A 75 -15.13 15.46 -0.26
C ARG A 75 -15.48 16.92 0.01
N VAL A 76 -16.18 17.20 1.11
CA VAL A 76 -16.54 18.57 1.51
C VAL A 76 -15.28 19.41 1.78
N ARG A 77 -14.26 18.82 2.41
CA ARG A 77 -12.97 19.50 2.60
C ARG A 77 -12.32 19.86 1.27
N ILE A 78 -12.27 18.95 0.30
CA ILE A 78 -11.73 19.22 -1.05
C ILE A 78 -12.54 20.33 -1.74
N GLU A 79 -13.86 20.27 -1.70
CA GLU A 79 -14.75 21.23 -2.37
C GLU A 79 -14.65 22.64 -1.76
N LEU A 80 -14.39 22.76 -0.46
CA LEU A 80 -14.27 24.02 0.27
C LEU A 80 -12.81 24.45 0.49
N GLU A 81 -11.83 23.72 -0.05
CA GLU A 81 -10.42 24.02 0.15
C GLU A 81 -10.00 25.23 -0.67
N ILE A 82 -9.35 26.20 -0.01
CA ILE A 82 -8.77 27.37 -0.67
C ILE A 82 -7.30 27.03 -0.94
N PRO A 83 -6.81 27.19 -2.19
CA PRO A 83 -5.41 26.93 -2.49
C PRO A 83 -4.49 27.95 -1.80
N ASP A 84 -3.24 27.56 -1.59
CA ASP A 84 -2.18 28.47 -1.10
C ASP A 84 -1.76 29.53 -2.15
N GLU A 85 -0.79 30.38 -1.81
CA GLU A 85 -0.30 31.47 -2.68
C GLU A 85 0.27 30.93 -4.00
N GLU A 86 0.72 29.67 -4.03
CA GLU A 86 1.24 28.98 -5.19
C GLU A 86 0.18 28.13 -5.94
N GLY A 87 -1.09 28.19 -5.54
CA GLY A 87 -2.18 27.48 -6.19
C GLY A 87 -2.29 26.00 -5.82
N ARG A 88 -1.59 25.55 -4.77
CA ARG A 88 -1.60 24.14 -4.32
C ARG A 88 -2.67 23.91 -3.28
N PHE A 89 -3.33 22.77 -3.42
CA PHE A 89 -4.36 22.32 -2.49
C PHE A 89 -3.72 21.34 -1.49
N PRO A 90 -3.86 21.54 -0.17
CA PRO A 90 -3.41 20.56 0.83
C PRO A 90 -4.00 19.15 0.64
N THR A 91 -5.17 19.02 0.00
CA THR A 91 -5.77 17.74 -0.39
C THR A 91 -5.37 17.25 -1.78
N SER A 92 -4.33 17.83 -2.41
CA SER A 92 -3.82 17.35 -3.70
C SER A 92 -3.57 15.85 -3.66
N ILE A 93 -3.90 15.16 -4.75
CA ILE A 93 -3.59 13.74 -4.90
C ILE A 93 -2.08 13.49 -4.79
N ASP A 94 -1.25 14.49 -5.11
CA ASP A 94 0.20 14.45 -4.96
C ASP A 94 0.63 14.18 -3.50
N ASN A 95 -0.18 14.59 -2.52
CA ASN A 95 0.08 14.35 -1.09
C ASN A 95 -0.33 12.93 -0.65
N LEU A 96 -1.00 12.17 -1.52
CA LEU A 96 -1.51 10.82 -1.26
C LEU A 96 -0.80 9.74 -2.07
N ILE A 97 0.04 10.15 -3.01
CA ILE A 97 0.89 9.27 -3.81
C ILE A 97 2.33 9.41 -3.34
N GLU A 98 3.07 8.31 -3.40
CA GLU A 98 4.50 8.35 -3.11
C GLU A 98 5.25 9.09 -4.24
N ALA A 99 6.20 9.95 -3.88
CA ALA A 99 7.07 10.57 -4.86
C ALA A 99 7.98 9.52 -5.52
N LEU A 100 8.15 9.63 -6.84
CA LEU A 100 9.09 8.77 -7.56
C LEU A 100 10.51 8.95 -7.00
N PRO A 101 11.23 7.85 -6.73
CA PRO A 101 12.61 7.93 -6.28
C PRO A 101 13.49 8.54 -7.36
N ARG A 102 14.61 9.15 -6.96
CA ARG A 102 15.65 9.65 -7.85
C ARG A 102 16.89 8.78 -7.68
N PRO A 103 17.08 7.74 -8.51
CA PRO A 103 18.22 6.84 -8.35
C PRO A 103 19.55 7.56 -8.50
N GLN A 104 20.52 7.15 -7.69
CA GLN A 104 21.93 7.50 -7.86
C GLN A 104 22.65 6.25 -8.35
N LEU A 105 22.86 6.17 -9.67
CA LEU A 105 23.58 5.05 -10.28
C LEU A 105 25.08 5.18 -10.10
N SER A 106 25.78 4.06 -10.21
CA SER A 106 27.24 4.02 -10.31
C SER A 106 27.68 3.29 -11.57
N GLY A 107 28.93 3.52 -11.97
CA GLY A 107 29.55 2.82 -13.09
C GLY A 107 30.21 1.50 -12.70
N ALA A 108 29.78 0.85 -11.61
CA ALA A 108 30.29 -0.43 -11.10
C ALA A 108 31.81 -0.51 -10.81
N ALA A 109 32.50 0.63 -10.67
CA ALA A 109 33.94 0.67 -10.55
C ALA A 109 34.46 0.14 -9.20
N LYS A 110 33.68 0.27 -8.12
CA LYS A 110 34.11 -0.18 -6.79
C LYS A 110 33.89 -1.67 -6.63
N ILE A 111 32.81 -2.21 -7.18
CA ILE A 111 32.59 -3.66 -7.23
C ILE A 111 33.60 -4.35 -8.15
N GLU A 112 33.91 -3.79 -9.32
CA GLU A 112 34.98 -4.28 -10.22
C GLU A 112 36.32 -4.37 -9.47
N ALA A 113 36.78 -3.26 -8.88
CA ALA A 113 38.07 -3.20 -8.20
C ALA A 113 38.19 -4.20 -7.03
N HIS A 114 37.08 -4.47 -6.33
CA HIS A 114 37.05 -5.46 -5.25
C HIS A 114 37.25 -6.88 -5.75
N PHE A 115 36.56 -7.25 -6.84
CA PHE A 115 36.66 -8.57 -7.44
C PHE A 115 38.00 -8.77 -8.18
N GLU A 116 38.56 -7.71 -8.78
CA GLU A 116 39.95 -7.72 -9.28
C GLU A 116 40.95 -8.02 -8.16
N ALA A 117 40.83 -7.34 -7.01
CA ALA A 117 41.71 -7.54 -5.86
C ALA A 117 41.59 -8.95 -5.25
N LYS A 118 40.41 -9.59 -5.35
CA LYS A 118 40.17 -10.99 -4.95
C LYS A 118 40.70 -12.03 -5.96
N GLY A 119 41.10 -11.61 -7.15
CA GLY A 119 41.56 -12.51 -8.22
C GLY A 119 40.41 -13.21 -8.97
N THR A 120 39.19 -12.70 -8.85
CA THR A 120 37.98 -13.20 -9.52
C THR A 120 37.30 -12.06 -10.30
N PRO A 121 37.99 -11.49 -11.32
CA PRO A 121 37.51 -10.30 -12.01
C PRO A 121 36.14 -10.49 -12.64
N ILE A 122 35.32 -9.44 -12.63
CA ILE A 122 33.99 -9.38 -13.23
C ILE A 122 33.98 -8.40 -14.41
N ASP A 123 33.02 -8.55 -15.32
CA ASP A 123 32.81 -7.55 -16.38
C ASP A 123 32.07 -6.34 -15.81
N ARG A 124 32.78 -5.21 -15.71
CA ARG A 124 32.20 -3.94 -15.25
C ARG A 124 31.03 -3.47 -16.09
N THR A 125 31.06 -3.65 -17.40
CA THR A 125 30.02 -3.17 -18.30
C THR A 125 28.72 -3.93 -18.05
N GLU A 126 28.81 -5.25 -17.84
CA GLU A 126 27.64 -6.06 -17.49
C GLU A 126 27.14 -5.77 -16.07
N ALA A 127 28.05 -5.56 -15.11
CA ALA A 127 27.67 -5.13 -13.76
C ALA A 127 26.96 -3.77 -13.75
N GLU A 128 27.46 -2.77 -14.49
CA GLU A 128 26.83 -1.46 -14.63
C GLU A 128 25.43 -1.55 -15.24
N LYS A 129 25.27 -2.34 -16.31
CA LYS A 129 23.95 -2.60 -16.92
C LYS A 129 23.00 -3.28 -15.94
N ALA A 130 23.47 -4.28 -15.19
CA ALA A 130 22.66 -4.98 -14.22
C ALA A 130 22.22 -4.06 -13.06
N ILE A 131 23.11 -3.19 -12.56
CA ILE A 131 22.77 -2.15 -11.58
C ILE A 131 21.69 -1.21 -12.13
N ALA A 132 21.87 -0.71 -13.35
CA ALA A 132 20.93 0.20 -13.99
C ALA A 132 19.54 -0.44 -14.17
N GLU A 133 19.49 -1.69 -14.64
CA GLU A 133 18.25 -2.43 -14.81
C GLU A 133 17.57 -2.76 -13.48
N LEU A 134 18.34 -3.14 -12.45
CA LEU A 134 17.79 -3.42 -11.12
C LEU A 134 17.17 -2.15 -10.53
N SER A 135 17.90 -1.04 -10.61
CA SER A 135 17.43 0.27 -10.16
C SER A 135 16.19 0.72 -10.92
N HIS A 136 16.14 0.50 -12.24
CA HIS A 136 14.97 0.80 -13.06
C HIS A 136 13.73 0.02 -12.61
N ARG A 137 13.83 -1.31 -12.44
CA ARG A 137 12.71 -2.14 -11.96
C ARG A 137 12.22 -1.72 -10.58
N LEU A 138 13.14 -1.45 -9.65
CA LEU A 138 12.80 -1.00 -8.30
C LEU A 138 12.21 0.41 -8.28
N SER A 139 12.61 1.30 -9.20
CA SER A 139 12.11 2.68 -9.25
C SER A 139 10.61 2.79 -9.56
N ALA A 140 10.04 1.77 -10.21
CA ALA A 140 8.61 1.69 -10.50
C ALA A 140 7.77 1.19 -9.30
N LEU A 141 8.43 0.76 -8.22
CA LEU A 141 7.78 0.15 -7.06
C LEU A 141 7.65 1.14 -5.88
N PRO A 142 6.55 1.06 -5.11
CA PRO A 142 6.45 1.76 -3.83
C PRO A 142 7.64 1.45 -2.91
N ARG A 143 8.02 2.40 -2.06
CA ARG A 143 9.12 2.24 -1.10
C ARG A 143 8.88 1.05 -0.17
N LEU A 144 7.63 0.82 0.24
CA LEU A 144 7.29 -0.33 1.08
C LEU A 144 7.59 -1.65 0.36
N THR A 145 7.17 -1.78 -0.91
CA THR A 145 7.45 -2.95 -1.74
C THR A 145 8.97 -3.17 -1.94
N ARG A 146 9.75 -2.09 -2.07
CA ARG A 146 11.23 -2.17 -2.10
C ARG A 146 11.83 -2.66 -0.77
N GLU A 147 11.28 -2.24 0.37
CA GLU A 147 11.67 -2.76 1.69
C GLU A 147 11.32 -4.25 1.82
N VAL A 148 10.17 -4.69 1.27
CA VAL A 148 9.83 -6.12 1.19
C VAL A 148 10.87 -6.86 0.35
N PHE A 149 11.22 -6.38 -0.85
CA PHE A 149 12.26 -7.00 -1.67
C PHE A 149 13.61 -7.15 -0.94
N LYS A 150 14.07 -6.07 -0.29
CA LYS A 150 15.26 -6.05 0.56
C LYS A 150 15.17 -7.12 1.65
N PHE A 151 14.03 -7.20 2.33
CA PHE A 151 13.77 -8.20 3.37
C PHE A 151 13.80 -9.64 2.84
N LEU A 152 13.25 -9.91 1.65
CA LEU A 152 13.31 -11.23 1.01
C LEU A 152 14.77 -11.64 0.76
N LEU A 153 15.61 -10.72 0.30
CA LEU A 153 17.05 -10.94 0.09
C LEU A 153 17.81 -11.22 1.39
N GLU A 154 17.49 -10.49 2.47
CA GLU A 154 18.09 -10.72 3.79
C GLU A 154 17.65 -12.06 4.42
N ARG A 155 16.44 -12.53 4.10
CA ARG A 155 15.85 -13.77 4.67
C ARG A 155 15.89 -14.96 3.72
N ARG A 156 16.56 -14.82 2.58
CA ARG A 156 16.75 -15.88 1.58
C ARG A 156 17.29 -17.14 2.24
N ASP A 157 16.91 -18.29 1.70
CA ASP A 157 17.38 -19.58 2.19
C ASP A 157 18.82 -19.82 1.71
N GLU A 158 19.67 -20.36 2.57
CA GLU A 158 21.06 -20.72 2.25
C GLU A 158 21.16 -21.88 1.24
N ARG A 159 20.05 -22.61 1.04
CA ARG A 159 20.00 -23.75 0.12
C ARG A 159 19.92 -23.27 -1.33
N SER A 160 21.03 -23.26 -2.05
CA SER A 160 21.02 -23.58 -3.48
C SER A 160 20.77 -25.10 -3.62
N THR A 161 19.81 -25.50 -4.44
CA THR A 161 19.59 -26.92 -4.76
C THR A 161 19.64 -27.09 -6.27
N GLY A 162 20.57 -27.92 -6.74
CA GLY A 162 20.76 -28.21 -8.16
C GLY A 162 21.85 -27.38 -8.83
N PHE A 163 21.71 -27.19 -10.14
CA PHE A 163 22.64 -26.45 -11.02
C PHE A 163 22.31 -24.94 -11.12
N ASP A 164 21.34 -24.46 -10.35
CA ASP A 164 20.77 -23.12 -10.47
C ASP A 164 20.97 -22.37 -9.14
N ASP A 165 21.98 -21.49 -9.10
CA ASP A 165 22.34 -20.64 -7.94
C ASP A 165 21.34 -19.50 -7.74
N SER A 166 20.04 -19.80 -7.85
CA SER A 166 18.97 -18.82 -7.67
C SER A 166 18.70 -18.58 -6.19
N PHE A 167 18.55 -17.31 -5.80
CA PHE A 167 18.09 -16.97 -4.46
C PHE A 167 16.61 -17.31 -4.31
N ARG A 168 16.23 -17.85 -3.16
CA ARG A 168 14.85 -18.22 -2.87
C ARG A 168 14.46 -17.96 -1.43
N VAL A 169 13.17 -17.91 -1.17
CA VAL A 169 12.60 -17.83 0.17
C VAL A 169 11.31 -18.65 0.25
N SER A 170 11.24 -19.55 1.23
CA SER A 170 10.03 -20.32 1.52
C SER A 170 8.81 -19.42 1.80
N ASP A 171 7.69 -19.66 1.10
CA ASP A 171 6.46 -18.88 1.30
C ASP A 171 5.86 -19.07 2.72
N PRO A 172 5.74 -20.31 3.27
CA PRO A 172 5.29 -20.47 4.64
C PRO A 172 6.19 -19.81 5.70
N LYS A 173 7.52 -19.79 5.47
CA LYS A 173 8.45 -19.08 6.34
C LYS A 173 8.13 -17.58 6.28
N LEU A 174 8.08 -17.01 5.07
CA LEU A 174 7.79 -15.61 4.81
C LEU A 174 6.51 -15.14 5.50
N ARG A 175 5.39 -15.85 5.29
CA ARG A 175 4.08 -15.51 5.88
C ARG A 175 4.03 -15.59 7.40
N ARG A 176 4.97 -16.30 8.05
CA ARG A 176 5.08 -16.37 9.51
C ARG A 176 5.94 -15.28 10.12
N ILE A 177 6.90 -14.75 9.36
CA ILE A 177 7.86 -13.76 9.86
C ILE A 177 7.52 -12.32 9.45
N TYR A 178 6.71 -12.15 8.40
CA TYR A 178 6.23 -10.85 7.97
C TYR A 178 4.90 -10.53 8.64
N HIS A 179 4.83 -9.38 9.30
CA HIS A 179 3.64 -8.88 10.00
C HIS A 179 3.14 -7.55 9.44
N GLY A 180 3.64 -7.13 8.28
CA GLY A 180 3.13 -5.95 7.60
C GLY A 180 1.78 -6.23 6.94
N ASP A 181 1.08 -5.16 6.61
CA ASP A 181 -0.17 -5.23 5.86
C ASP A 181 0.11 -5.61 4.39
N ASP A 182 -0.84 -6.30 3.76
CA ASP A 182 -0.90 -6.58 2.32
C ASP A 182 0.37 -7.17 1.67
N LEU A 183 0.95 -8.20 2.30
CA LEU A 183 2.07 -8.95 1.71
C LEU A 183 1.77 -9.49 0.31
N ASP A 184 0.53 -9.92 0.06
CA ASP A 184 0.14 -10.45 -1.25
C ASP A 184 0.20 -9.37 -2.34
N GLY A 185 -0.19 -8.13 -2.03
CA GLY A 185 -0.01 -6.97 -2.92
C GLY A 185 1.46 -6.68 -3.24
N ASP A 186 2.33 -6.68 -2.23
CA ASP A 186 3.77 -6.47 -2.43
C ASP A 186 4.41 -7.58 -3.29
N LEU A 187 4.06 -8.84 -3.04
CA LEU A 187 4.55 -9.99 -3.82
C LEU A 187 4.06 -9.95 -5.27
N ALA A 188 2.83 -9.50 -5.52
CA ALA A 188 2.29 -9.32 -6.86
C ALA A 188 3.06 -8.24 -7.63
N LEU A 189 3.29 -7.07 -7.04
CA LEU A 189 4.04 -5.98 -7.65
C LEU A 189 5.49 -6.39 -7.98
N LEU A 190 6.14 -7.12 -7.08
CA LEU A 190 7.49 -7.65 -7.31
C LEU A 190 7.54 -8.69 -8.44
N SER A 191 6.48 -9.49 -8.58
CA SER A 191 6.36 -10.46 -9.67
C SER A 191 6.15 -9.75 -11.02
N GLU A 192 5.29 -8.72 -11.06
CA GLU A 192 5.08 -7.88 -12.25
C GLU A 192 6.38 -7.18 -12.68
N ALA A 193 7.17 -6.70 -11.71
CA ALA A 193 8.49 -6.11 -11.96
C ALA A 193 9.57 -7.14 -12.37
N SER A 194 9.22 -8.42 -12.52
CA SER A 194 10.15 -9.51 -12.85
C SER A 194 11.31 -9.62 -11.85
N LEU A 195 11.03 -9.35 -10.57
CA LEU A 195 11.96 -9.51 -9.45
C LEU A 195 11.64 -10.73 -8.61
N LEU A 196 10.44 -11.31 -8.75
CA LEU A 196 10.02 -12.55 -8.11
C LEU A 196 9.29 -13.49 -9.08
N SER A 197 9.34 -14.78 -8.80
CA SER A 197 8.38 -15.76 -9.34
C SER A 197 8.05 -16.82 -8.29
N ILE A 198 6.83 -17.33 -8.33
CA ILE A 198 6.45 -18.50 -7.54
C ILE A 198 6.93 -19.78 -8.25
N ASN A 199 7.53 -20.68 -7.48
CA ASN A 199 8.06 -21.94 -7.98
C ASN A 199 7.53 -23.12 -7.18
N GLU A 200 7.30 -24.24 -7.87
CA GLU A 200 6.98 -25.52 -7.24
C GLU A 200 8.14 -26.01 -6.36
N PRO A 201 7.84 -26.73 -5.27
CA PRO A 201 8.88 -27.36 -4.46
C PRO A 201 9.75 -28.32 -5.28
N ASP A 202 11.04 -28.39 -4.96
CA ASP A 202 11.97 -29.28 -5.66
C ASP A 202 11.69 -30.76 -5.32
N ASN A 203 11.20 -31.03 -4.11
CA ASN A 203 10.84 -32.37 -3.65
C ASN A 203 9.35 -32.48 -3.33
N HIS A 204 8.80 -33.68 -3.56
CA HIS A 204 7.42 -33.97 -3.21
C HIS A 204 7.17 -33.79 -1.69
N GLY A 205 6.14 -33.02 -1.35
CA GLY A 205 5.74 -32.74 0.04
C GLY A 205 6.42 -31.52 0.67
N GLU A 206 7.34 -30.84 -0.03
CA GLU A 206 7.83 -29.54 0.40
C GLU A 206 6.86 -28.42 0.00
N ALA A 207 7.02 -27.24 0.60
CA ALA A 207 6.19 -26.08 0.30
C ALA A 207 6.74 -25.28 -0.89
N TYR A 208 5.84 -24.53 -1.55
CA TYR A 208 6.22 -23.53 -2.54
C TYR A 208 7.21 -22.51 -1.99
N TYR A 209 8.03 -21.97 -2.90
CA TYR A 209 8.96 -20.90 -2.59
C TYR A 209 8.88 -19.79 -3.63
N TRP A 210 9.30 -18.60 -3.21
CA TRP A 210 9.52 -17.47 -4.10
C TRP A 210 10.97 -17.49 -4.56
N ARG A 211 11.18 -17.53 -5.87
CA ARG A 211 12.49 -17.32 -6.48
C ARG A 211 12.70 -15.82 -6.67
N ILE A 212 13.89 -15.35 -6.29
CA ILE A 212 14.31 -13.96 -6.39
C ILE A 212 15.16 -13.81 -7.65
N HIS A 213 14.76 -12.87 -8.50
CA HIS A 213 15.42 -12.61 -9.78
C HIS A 213 16.23 -11.32 -9.70
N PHE A 214 17.41 -11.36 -10.32
CA PHE A 214 18.21 -10.18 -10.62
C PHE A 214 18.39 -10.07 -12.13
N PRO A 215 18.52 -8.85 -12.65
CA PRO A 215 19.09 -8.67 -13.99
C PRO A 215 20.55 -9.13 -14.02
N GLY A 216 21.06 -9.45 -15.20
CA GLY A 216 22.44 -9.95 -15.35
C GLY A 216 22.64 -11.37 -14.79
N ALA A 217 21.56 -12.17 -14.67
CA ALA A 217 21.66 -13.55 -14.16
C ALA A 217 22.60 -14.44 -15.00
N GLY A 218 22.75 -14.15 -16.31
CA GLY A 218 23.72 -14.83 -17.18
C GLY A 218 25.18 -14.61 -16.78
N ASP A 219 25.47 -13.51 -16.08
CA ASP A 219 26.78 -13.13 -15.58
C ASP A 219 26.91 -13.35 -14.07
N CYS A 220 25.95 -14.08 -13.47
CA CYS A 220 25.86 -14.34 -12.03
C CYS A 220 25.88 -13.06 -11.17
N PHE A 221 25.33 -11.95 -11.68
CA PHE A 221 25.37 -10.65 -11.00
C PHE A 221 24.72 -10.68 -9.60
N HIS A 222 23.70 -11.49 -9.38
CA HIS A 222 23.09 -11.66 -8.05
C HIS A 222 24.08 -12.17 -7.00
N LEU A 223 24.96 -13.09 -7.38
CA LEU A 223 25.98 -13.64 -6.48
C LEU A 223 27.03 -12.58 -6.17
N THR A 224 27.56 -11.92 -7.20
CA THR A 224 28.61 -10.90 -7.03
C THR A 224 28.10 -9.69 -6.27
N PHE A 225 26.86 -9.25 -6.53
CA PHE A 225 26.20 -8.19 -5.78
C PHE A 225 26.10 -8.51 -4.30
N ILE A 226 25.61 -9.71 -3.95
CA ILE A 226 25.44 -10.11 -2.55
C ILE A 226 26.77 -10.35 -1.84
N GLU A 227 27.72 -11.02 -2.50
CA GLU A 227 29.06 -11.22 -1.94
C GLU A 227 29.73 -9.87 -1.66
N TYR A 228 29.65 -8.90 -2.58
CA TYR A 228 30.19 -7.56 -2.38
C TYR A 228 29.56 -6.83 -1.19
N VAL A 229 28.24 -6.89 -1.09
CA VAL A 229 27.48 -6.31 0.03
C VAL A 229 27.89 -6.95 1.35
N GLU A 230 28.05 -8.27 1.40
CA GLU A 230 28.41 -9.01 2.61
C GLU A 230 29.86 -8.76 3.04
N ASP A 231 30.81 -8.78 2.09
CA ASP A 231 32.23 -8.50 2.35
C ASP A 231 32.44 -7.11 2.95
N LEU A 232 31.77 -6.10 2.39
CA LEU A 232 31.89 -4.71 2.81
C LEU A 232 30.87 -4.30 3.87
N LYS A 233 29.97 -5.20 4.25
CA LYS A 233 28.88 -4.98 5.22
C LYS A 233 28.02 -3.76 4.86
N LEU A 234 27.69 -3.62 3.59
CA LEU A 234 26.84 -2.54 3.10
C LEU A 234 25.39 -2.75 3.56
N ASP A 235 24.70 -1.67 3.95
CA ASP A 235 23.25 -1.74 4.21
C ASP A 235 22.51 -1.82 2.87
N LEU A 236 21.87 -2.96 2.60
CA LEU A 236 21.04 -3.19 1.41
C LEU A 236 19.94 -2.15 1.23
N ARG A 237 19.54 -1.43 2.29
CA ARG A 237 18.57 -0.33 2.19
C ARG A 237 19.04 0.73 1.23
N LYS A 238 20.34 1.02 1.19
CA LYS A 238 20.91 2.07 0.34
C LYS A 238 20.71 1.78 -1.16
N PRO A 239 21.17 0.64 -1.70
CA PRO A 239 20.97 0.30 -3.11
C PRO A 239 19.53 -0.15 -3.44
N LEU A 240 18.83 -0.87 -2.56
CA LEU A 240 17.55 -1.49 -2.90
C LEU A 240 16.32 -0.63 -2.57
N VAL A 241 16.41 0.20 -1.53
CA VAL A 241 15.27 1.03 -1.09
C VAL A 241 15.48 2.47 -1.52
N THR A 242 16.62 3.09 -1.21
CA THR A 242 16.87 4.48 -1.63
C THR A 242 17.38 4.60 -3.06
N LEU A 243 17.71 3.47 -3.71
CA LEU A 243 18.24 3.40 -5.08
C LEU A 243 19.54 4.17 -5.26
N ASP A 244 20.37 4.19 -4.20
CA ASP A 244 21.68 4.80 -4.19
C ASP A 244 22.75 3.71 -4.26
N PHE A 245 23.38 3.61 -5.43
CA PHE A 245 24.44 2.68 -5.74
C PHE A 245 25.83 3.33 -5.66
N SER A 246 25.99 4.51 -5.01
CA SER A 246 27.28 5.21 -4.94
C SER A 246 28.44 4.37 -4.41
N ASP A 247 28.15 3.31 -3.67
CA ASP A 247 29.12 2.41 -3.06
C ASP A 247 29.53 1.24 -3.97
N PHE A 248 28.93 1.12 -5.15
CA PHE A 248 29.20 0.08 -6.16
C PHE A 248 30.08 0.60 -7.29
#